data_AF-A0A520PIA6-F1
#
_entry.id   AF-A0A520PIA6-F1
#
_cell.length_a   1.000
_cell.length_b   1.000
_cell.length_c   1.000
_cell.angle_alpha   90.00
_cell.angle_beta   90.00
_cell.angle_gamma   90.00
#
_symmetry.space_group_name_H-M   'P 1'
#
loop_
_entity.id
_entity.type
_entity.pdbx_description
1 polymer ?
#
loop_
_entity_poly.entity_id
_entity_poly.type
_entity_poly.pdbx_seq_one_letter_code
_entity_poly.pdbx_strand_id
1 'polypeptide(L)'
;MRHKAREIALQGLYQLEIHKTTELDLIDAFLARTRQDEWEHFRSRLKEDKSATEQIDAKHQEFGKKLQETLEFARNLIQGASLHRKKLDRVIKHNLESWKLGRLSVLTRNVLRLAVYEMLFQANEVPHRVVINEALELTDSFIDEKTKSFVNSVLQKVYDRQRQPQVDSAQTPPIETTLESAEPNS
;
A
#
# COMPACT_ATOMS: atom_id res chain seq x y z
N MET A 1 11.18 5.54 10.87
CA MET A 1 10.47 4.34 11.39
C MET A 1 9.38 3.90 10.43
N ARG A 2 8.41 4.77 10.12
CA ARG A 2 7.31 4.43 9.18
C ARG A 2 7.78 4.02 7.78
N HIS A 3 8.75 4.73 7.21
CA HIS A 3 9.35 4.34 5.92
C HIS A 3 9.86 2.89 5.91
N LYS A 4 10.77 2.55 6.82
CA LYS A 4 11.30 1.17 6.98
C LYS A 4 10.20 0.13 7.20
N ALA A 5 9.17 0.47 7.98
CA ALA A 5 8.03 -0.43 8.17
C ALA A 5 7.24 -0.67 6.86
N ARG A 6 7.12 0.34 5.97
CA ARG A 6 6.54 0.16 4.63
C ARG A 6 7.42 -0.69 3.73
N GLU A 7 8.74 -0.53 3.78
CA GLU A 7 9.67 -1.41 3.06
C GLU A 7 9.49 -2.87 3.47
N ILE A 8 9.47 -3.13 4.79
CA ILE A 8 9.21 -4.47 5.35
C ILE A 8 7.83 -4.97 4.92
N ALA A 9 6.80 -4.12 4.97
CA ALA A 9 5.46 -4.48 4.55
C ALA A 9 5.39 -4.85 3.07
N LEU A 10 6.08 -4.11 2.21
CA LEU A 10 6.13 -4.37 0.78
C LEU A 10 6.83 -5.71 0.48
N GLN A 11 7.93 -5.99 1.17
CA GLN A 11 8.62 -7.28 1.10
C GLN A 11 7.71 -8.42 1.57
N GLY A 12 7.01 -8.25 2.70
CA GLY A 12 6.06 -9.23 3.21
C GLY A 12 4.92 -9.52 2.22
N LEU A 13 4.31 -8.48 1.66
CA LEU A 13 3.25 -8.61 0.64
C LEU A 13 3.76 -9.31 -0.63
N TYR A 14 5.00 -9.03 -1.04
CA TYR A 14 5.65 -9.72 -2.16
C TYR A 14 5.78 -11.22 -1.87
N GLN A 15 6.28 -11.60 -0.68
CA GLN A 15 6.41 -13.01 -0.28
C GLN A 15 5.06 -13.72 -0.29
N LEU A 16 4.02 -13.13 0.33
CA LEU A 16 2.66 -13.67 0.32
C LEU A 16 2.15 -13.93 -1.10
N GLU A 17 2.41 -13.01 -2.03
CA GLU A 17 1.95 -13.14 -3.41
C GLU A 17 2.71 -14.22 -4.19
N ILE A 18 4.02 -14.38 -3.97
CA ILE A 18 4.83 -15.46 -4.55
C ILE A 18 4.37 -16.83 -4.03
N HIS A 19 4.14 -16.95 -2.73
CA HIS A 19 3.64 -18.18 -2.10
C HIS A 19 2.14 -18.42 -2.33
N LYS A 20 1.43 -17.47 -2.95
CA LYS A 20 -0.04 -17.49 -3.21
C LYS A 20 -0.87 -17.75 -1.94
N THR A 21 -0.41 -17.27 -0.80
CA THR A 21 -1.07 -17.45 0.50
C THR A 21 -1.37 -16.11 1.16
N THR A 22 -2.29 -16.13 2.11
CA THR A 22 -2.58 -15.01 3.02
C THR A 22 -2.58 -15.47 4.47
N GLU A 23 -1.94 -16.61 4.74
CA GLU A 23 -1.87 -17.20 6.08
C GLU A 23 -1.06 -16.33 7.03
N LEU A 24 -1.61 -16.14 8.23
CA LEU A 24 -0.98 -15.37 9.30
C LEU A 24 0.37 -15.95 9.71
N ASP A 25 0.50 -17.28 9.65
CA ASP A 25 1.73 -17.99 10.02
C ASP A 25 2.91 -17.57 9.14
N LEU A 26 2.69 -17.31 7.84
CA LEU A 26 3.76 -16.85 6.96
C LEU A 26 4.17 -15.40 7.27
N ILE A 27 3.21 -14.55 7.67
CA ILE A 27 3.50 -13.17 8.11
C ILE A 27 4.33 -13.21 9.39
N ASP A 28 3.97 -14.07 10.35
CA ASP A 28 4.69 -14.20 11.61
C ASP A 28 6.09 -14.76 11.43
N ALA A 29 6.24 -15.79 10.59
CA ALA A 29 7.55 -16.33 10.22
C ALA A 29 8.43 -15.27 9.52
N PHE A 30 7.86 -14.52 8.58
CA PHE A 30 8.56 -13.43 7.90
C PHE A 30 9.04 -12.35 8.89
N LEU A 31 8.16 -11.85 9.76
CA LEU A 31 8.50 -10.80 10.72
C LEU A 31 9.50 -11.28 11.78
N ALA A 32 9.40 -12.54 12.22
CA ALA A 32 10.37 -13.14 13.13
C ALA A 32 11.77 -13.20 12.50
N ARG A 33 11.86 -13.59 11.23
CA ARG A 33 13.11 -13.59 10.49
C ARG A 33 13.67 -12.17 10.32
N THR A 34 12.84 -11.22 9.88
CA THR A 34 13.27 -9.81 9.76
C THR A 34 13.78 -9.26 11.10
N ARG A 35 13.12 -9.60 12.22
CA ARG A 35 13.59 -9.21 13.55
C ARG A 35 14.99 -9.74 13.84
N GLN A 36 15.21 -11.03 13.57
CA GLN A 36 16.51 -11.67 13.79
C GLN A 36 17.60 -11.02 12.94
N ASP A 37 17.36 -10.83 11.65
CA ASP A 37 18.31 -10.24 10.72
C ASP A 37 18.69 -8.80 11.12
N GLU A 38 17.71 -7.97 11.48
CA GLU A 38 17.94 -6.59 11.94
C GLU A 38 18.72 -6.57 13.27
N TRP A 39 18.44 -7.50 14.18
CA TRP A 39 19.16 -7.63 15.45
C TRP A 39 20.61 -8.07 15.26
N GLU A 40 20.87 -8.99 14.34
CA GLU A 40 22.23 -9.42 13.99
C GLU A 40 23.05 -8.28 13.38
N HIS A 41 22.48 -7.54 12.42
CA HIS A 41 23.13 -6.38 11.83
C HIS A 41 23.44 -5.30 12.87
N PHE A 42 22.51 -5.01 13.77
CA PHE A 42 22.73 -4.05 14.85
C PHE A 42 23.85 -4.48 15.78
N ARG A 43 23.86 -5.75 16.23
CA ARG A 43 24.92 -6.28 17.08
C ARG A 43 26.29 -6.25 16.39
N SER A 44 26.35 -6.51 15.08
CA SER A 44 27.60 -6.43 14.32
C SER A 44 28.17 -5.02 14.35
N ARG A 45 27.35 -4.01 14.06
CA ARG A 45 27.76 -2.59 14.07
C ARG A 45 28.20 -2.12 15.47
N LEU A 46 27.56 -2.61 16.53
CA LEU A 46 27.95 -2.28 17.90
C LEU A 46 29.31 -2.87 18.29
N LYS A 47 29.66 -4.07 17.82
CA LYS A 47 30.97 -4.69 18.10
C LYS A 47 32.13 -3.92 17.46
N GLU A 48 31.87 -3.23 16.36
CA GLU A 48 32.86 -2.39 15.66
C GLU A 48 33.08 -1.05 16.36
N ASP A 49 32.09 -0.58 17.13
CA ASP A 49 32.15 0.66 17.89
C ASP A 49 32.76 0.43 19.29
N LYS A 50 34.09 0.51 19.37
CA LYS A 50 34.88 0.37 20.61
C LYS A 50 34.54 1.40 21.70
N SER A 51 33.84 2.49 21.35
CA SER A 51 33.42 3.54 22.31
C SER A 51 32.10 3.24 23.00
N ALA A 52 31.33 2.25 22.51
CA ALA A 52 29.97 2.00 22.96
C ALA A 52 29.85 1.21 24.27
N THR A 53 30.95 0.77 24.86
CA THR A 53 31.00 -0.23 25.95
C THR A 53 30.21 0.17 27.20
N GLU A 54 30.17 1.46 27.53
CA GLU A 54 29.48 1.98 28.73
C GLU A 54 27.97 2.17 28.53
N GLN A 55 27.46 2.10 27.29
CA GLN A 55 26.06 2.38 26.96
C GLN A 55 25.38 1.23 26.17
N ILE A 56 25.98 0.05 26.17
CA ILE A 56 25.50 -1.11 25.38
C ILE A 56 24.05 -1.46 25.74
N ASP A 57 23.72 -1.56 27.03
CA ASP A 57 22.40 -1.99 27.49
C ASP A 57 21.29 -1.01 27.11
N ALA A 58 21.56 0.31 27.24
CA ALA A 58 20.64 1.35 26.83
C ALA A 58 20.40 1.34 25.32
N LYS A 59 21.47 1.23 24.52
CA LYS A 59 21.38 1.14 23.05
C LYS A 59 20.61 -0.12 22.62
N HIS A 60 20.85 -1.26 23.28
CA HIS A 60 20.13 -2.51 23.04
C HIS A 60 18.62 -2.37 23.30
N GLN A 61 18.26 -1.81 24.45
CA GLN A 61 16.85 -1.62 24.82
C GLN A 61 16.14 -0.65 23.86
N GLU A 62 16.78 0.48 23.55
CA GLU A 62 16.23 1.47 22.63
C GLU A 62 16.02 0.88 21.22
N PHE A 63 17.03 0.18 20.69
CA PHE A 63 16.93 -0.46 19.39
C PHE A 63 15.83 -1.53 19.37
N GLY A 64 15.77 -2.39 20.40
CA GLY A 64 14.75 -3.43 20.52
C GLY A 64 13.34 -2.87 20.53
N LYS A 65 13.09 -1.82 21.33
CA LYS A 65 11.80 -1.13 21.37
C LYS A 65 11.44 -0.55 20.00
N LYS A 66 12.36 0.17 19.37
CA LYS A 66 12.15 0.81 18.07
C LYS A 66 11.88 -0.21 16.95
N LEU A 67 12.60 -1.32 16.96
CA LEU A 67 12.42 -2.42 16.02
C LEU A 67 11.06 -3.08 16.23
N GLN A 68 10.65 -3.31 17.48
CA GLN A 68 9.33 -3.86 17.79
C GLN A 68 8.21 -2.96 17.24
N GLU A 69 8.22 -1.66 17.52
CA GLU A 69 7.23 -0.70 17.01
C GLU A 69 7.18 -0.69 15.47
N THR A 70 8.36 -0.78 14.83
CA THR A 70 8.48 -0.84 13.37
C THR A 70 7.84 -2.10 12.80
N LEU A 71 8.10 -3.26 13.42
CA LEU A 71 7.55 -4.55 12.98
C LEU A 71 6.05 -4.66 13.25
N GLU A 72 5.54 -4.09 14.34
CA GLU A 72 4.11 -4.02 14.63
C GLU A 72 3.38 -3.17 13.58
N PHE A 73 3.93 -2.00 13.23
CA PHE A 73 3.36 -1.20 12.15
C PHE A 73 3.40 -1.92 10.80
N ALA A 74 4.52 -2.58 10.47
CA ALA A 74 4.64 -3.38 9.25
C ALA A 74 3.62 -4.54 9.23
N ARG A 75 3.42 -5.23 10.35
CA ARG A 75 2.40 -6.28 10.49
C ARG A 75 1.01 -5.75 10.16
N ASN A 76 0.63 -4.62 10.76
CA ASN A 76 -0.68 -4.02 10.54
C ASN A 76 -0.91 -3.64 9.08
N LEU A 77 0.13 -3.12 8.41
CA LEU A 77 0.11 -2.82 6.98
C LEU A 77 -0.09 -4.09 6.13
N ILE A 78 0.70 -5.15 6.38
CA ILE A 78 0.63 -6.41 5.61
C ILE A 78 -0.75 -7.04 5.78
N GLN A 79 -1.21 -7.17 7.02
CA GLN A 79 -2.50 -7.80 7.34
C GLN A 79 -3.66 -7.00 6.75
N GLY A 80 -3.68 -5.68 6.95
CA GLY A 80 -4.74 -4.82 6.44
C GLY A 80 -4.81 -4.80 4.92
N ALA A 81 -3.66 -4.64 4.25
CA ALA A 81 -3.61 -4.68 2.78
C ALA A 81 -4.02 -6.06 2.22
N SER A 82 -3.64 -7.15 2.89
CA SER A 82 -4.01 -8.52 2.49
C SER A 82 -5.50 -8.78 2.68
N LEU A 83 -6.06 -8.41 3.84
CA LEU A 83 -7.47 -8.56 4.18
C LEU A 83 -8.37 -7.79 3.21
N HIS A 84 -7.97 -6.56 2.87
CA HIS A 84 -8.75 -5.70 1.97
C HIS A 84 -8.38 -5.84 0.49
N ARG A 85 -7.51 -6.79 0.12
CA ARG A 85 -6.96 -6.94 -1.24
C ARG A 85 -8.00 -6.80 -2.36
N LYS A 86 -9.16 -7.47 -2.24
CA LYS A 86 -10.23 -7.37 -3.26
C LYS A 86 -10.79 -5.95 -3.40
N LYS A 87 -10.97 -5.23 -2.30
CA LYS A 87 -11.43 -3.82 -2.30
C LYS A 87 -10.35 -2.91 -2.89
N LEU A 88 -9.11 -3.07 -2.47
CA LEU A 88 -7.96 -2.31 -3.00
C LEU A 88 -7.80 -2.52 -4.50
N ASP A 89 -7.85 -3.76 -4.97
CA ASP A 89 -7.76 -4.11 -6.39
C ASP A 89 -8.89 -3.46 -7.20
N ARG A 90 -10.11 -3.38 -6.67
CA ARG A 90 -11.23 -2.67 -7.34
C ARG A 90 -10.97 -1.18 -7.45
N VAL A 91 -10.54 -0.54 -6.35
CA VAL A 91 -10.23 0.89 -6.33
C VAL A 91 -9.09 1.19 -7.31
N ILE A 92 -8.02 0.41 -7.30
CA ILE A 92 -6.90 0.60 -8.23
C ILE A 92 -7.37 0.43 -9.66
N LYS A 93 -8.07 -0.68 -10.00
CA LYS A 93 -8.56 -0.95 -11.36
C LYS A 93 -9.41 0.18 -11.93
N HIS A 94 -10.25 0.81 -11.11
CA HIS A 94 -11.11 1.92 -11.55
C HIS A 94 -10.34 3.21 -11.87
N ASN A 95 -9.07 3.29 -11.47
CA ASN A 95 -8.15 4.39 -11.75
C ASN A 95 -6.99 3.98 -12.69
N LEU A 96 -7.03 2.75 -13.22
CA LEU A 96 -6.17 2.30 -14.29
C LEU A 96 -6.91 2.49 -15.62
N GLU A 97 -6.55 3.51 -16.39
CA GLU A 97 -7.21 3.82 -17.67
C GLU A 97 -6.99 2.70 -18.70
N SER A 98 -5.75 2.56 -19.19
CA SER A 98 -5.40 1.62 -20.26
C SER A 98 -4.72 0.34 -19.77
N TRP A 99 -4.41 0.26 -18.48
CA TRP A 99 -3.60 -0.81 -17.90
C TRP A 99 -4.45 -1.82 -17.15
N LYS A 100 -4.21 -3.11 -17.40
CA LYS A 100 -4.78 -4.18 -16.57
C LYS A 100 -3.92 -4.34 -15.33
N LEU A 101 -4.55 -4.37 -14.14
CA LEU A 101 -3.84 -4.57 -12.86
C LEU A 101 -2.91 -5.80 -12.87
N GLY A 102 -3.32 -6.89 -13.53
CA GLY A 102 -2.53 -8.12 -13.65
C GLY A 102 -1.30 -8.00 -14.56
N ARG A 103 -1.19 -6.95 -15.38
CA ARG A 103 0.00 -6.67 -16.22
C ARG A 103 1.06 -5.86 -15.48
N LEU A 104 0.74 -5.30 -14.31
CA LEU A 104 1.73 -4.62 -13.48
C LEU A 104 2.66 -5.65 -12.85
N SER A 105 3.92 -5.27 -12.64
CA SER A 105 4.85 -6.06 -11.85
C SER A 105 4.27 -6.32 -10.45
N VAL A 106 4.66 -7.43 -9.82
CA VAL A 106 4.25 -7.78 -8.45
C VAL A 106 4.56 -6.61 -7.50
N LEU A 107 5.74 -6.01 -7.64
CA LEU A 107 6.18 -4.87 -6.84
C LEU A 107 5.28 -3.64 -7.04
N THR A 108 5.11 -3.18 -8.29
CA THR A 108 4.28 -2.01 -8.61
C THR A 108 2.85 -2.18 -8.08
N ARG A 109 2.28 -3.37 -8.25
CA ARG A 109 0.94 -3.69 -7.77
C ARG A 109 0.84 -3.63 -6.25
N ASN A 110 1.84 -4.14 -5.53
CA ASN A 110 1.84 -4.12 -4.06
C ASN A 110 2.12 -2.73 -3.49
N VAL A 111 2.93 -1.90 -4.15
CA VAL A 111 3.08 -0.48 -3.81
C VAL A 111 1.73 0.24 -3.91
N LEU A 112 1.00 0.06 -5.01
CA LEU A 112 -0.33 0.64 -5.17
C LEU A 112 -1.32 0.14 -4.11
N ARG A 113 -1.33 -1.17 -3.81
CA ARG A 113 -2.20 -1.75 -2.76
C ARG A 113 -1.89 -1.16 -1.40
N LEU A 114 -0.61 -1.08 -1.03
CA LEU A 114 -0.18 -0.57 0.26
C LEU A 114 -0.57 0.91 0.43
N ALA A 115 -0.27 1.73 -0.58
CA ALA A 115 -0.63 3.15 -0.58
C ALA A 115 -2.15 3.36 -0.51
N VAL A 116 -2.93 2.65 -1.32
CA VAL A 116 -4.40 2.77 -1.32
C VAL A 116 -4.99 2.25 0.00
N TYR A 117 -4.39 1.26 0.64
CA TYR A 117 -4.78 0.82 1.98
C TYR A 117 -4.60 1.94 3.01
N GLU A 118 -3.41 2.54 3.08
CA GLU A 118 -3.15 3.65 4.01
C GLU A 118 -4.11 4.83 3.74
N MET A 119 -4.33 5.18 2.47
CA MET A 119 -5.26 6.25 2.10
C MET A 119 -6.71 5.97 2.54
N LEU A 120 -7.16 4.72 2.52
CA LEU A 120 -8.56 4.38 2.83
C LEU A 120 -8.81 4.09 4.31
N PHE A 121 -7.80 3.58 5.02
CA PHE A 121 -7.96 3.03 6.36
C PHE A 121 -7.11 3.75 7.41
N GLN A 122 -6.14 4.58 7.00
CA GLN A 122 -5.26 5.34 7.89
C GLN A 122 -5.24 6.84 7.57
N ALA A 123 -6.26 7.35 6.85
CA ALA A 123 -6.36 8.76 6.45
C ALA A 123 -6.33 9.75 7.63
N ASN A 124 -6.81 9.34 8.81
CA ASN A 124 -6.79 10.15 10.03
C ASN A 124 -5.40 10.24 10.66
N GLU A 125 -4.49 9.33 10.31
CA GLU A 125 -3.14 9.23 10.89
C GLU A 125 -2.03 9.67 9.94
N VAL A 126 -2.26 9.56 8.62
CA VAL A 126 -1.28 9.86 7.58
C VAL A 126 -1.95 10.66 6.46
N PRO A 127 -1.54 11.92 6.22
CA PRO A 127 -2.05 12.70 5.10
C PRO A 127 -1.76 12.01 3.76
N HIS A 128 -2.72 12.03 2.83
CA HIS A 128 -2.58 11.37 1.52
C HIS A 128 -1.32 11.77 0.77
N ARG A 129 -0.91 13.04 0.82
CA ARG A 129 0.33 13.52 0.18
C ARG A 129 1.57 12.80 0.71
N VAL A 130 1.61 12.51 2.01
CA VAL A 130 2.71 11.75 2.63
C VAL A 130 2.68 10.31 2.13
N VAL A 131 1.50 9.68 2.08
CA VAL A 131 1.35 8.32 1.55
C VAL A 131 1.82 8.23 0.10
N ILE A 132 1.49 9.21 -0.75
CA ILE A 132 1.93 9.25 -2.16
C ILE A 132 3.46 9.34 -2.21
N ASN A 133 4.05 10.32 -1.51
CA ASN A 133 5.51 10.49 -1.52
C ASN A 133 6.24 9.22 -1.08
N GLU A 134 5.79 8.61 0.02
CA GLU A 134 6.36 7.36 0.54
C GLU A 134 6.21 6.22 -0.46
N ALA A 135 5.06 6.11 -1.14
CA ALA A 135 4.86 5.11 -2.19
C ALA A 135 5.84 5.29 -3.35
N LEU A 136 6.21 6.54 -3.69
CA LEU A 136 7.21 6.82 -4.73
C LEU A 136 8.63 6.50 -4.25
N GLU A 137 8.98 6.85 -3.03
CA GLU A 137 10.29 6.52 -2.45
C GLU A 137 10.53 5.01 -2.41
N LEU A 138 9.50 4.21 -2.08
CA LEU A 138 9.56 2.73 -2.12
C LEU A 138 9.87 2.18 -3.52
N THR A 139 9.68 2.96 -4.57
CA THR A 139 9.93 2.54 -5.96
C THR A 139 11.32 2.91 -6.47
N ASP A 140 12.03 3.83 -5.81
CA ASP A 140 13.27 4.43 -6.33
C ASP A 140 14.39 3.43 -6.61
N SER A 141 14.48 2.37 -5.81
CA SER A 141 15.54 1.36 -5.95
C SER A 141 15.20 0.23 -6.93
N PHE A 142 13.96 0.14 -7.42
CA PHE A 142 13.45 -1.08 -8.06
C PHE A 142 12.72 -0.85 -9.38
N ILE A 143 12.40 0.39 -9.71
CA ILE A 143 11.46 0.73 -10.76
C ILE A 143 12.00 1.94 -11.55
N ASP A 144 11.78 1.94 -12.87
CA ASP A 144 12.18 3.04 -13.74
C ASP A 144 11.29 4.30 -13.53
N GLU A 145 11.81 5.47 -13.92
CA GLU A 145 11.13 6.76 -13.79
C GLU A 145 9.74 6.83 -14.44
N LYS A 146 9.51 6.08 -15.53
CA LYS A 146 8.18 6.07 -16.19
C LYS A 146 7.18 5.35 -15.30
N THR A 147 7.58 4.23 -14.69
CA THR A 147 6.72 3.48 -13.79
C THR A 147 6.49 4.23 -12.46
N LYS A 148 7.47 4.98 -11.95
CA LYS A 148 7.28 5.91 -10.80
C LYS A 148 6.24 6.99 -11.11
N SER A 149 6.38 7.65 -12.27
CA SER A 149 5.40 8.65 -12.75
C SER A 149 4.00 8.08 -12.93
N PHE A 150 3.91 6.83 -13.39
CA PHE A 150 2.66 6.08 -13.50
C PHE A 150 2.03 5.82 -12.12
N VAL A 151 2.80 5.33 -11.13
CA VAL A 151 2.31 5.11 -9.75
C VAL A 151 1.75 6.41 -9.18
N ASN A 152 2.49 7.52 -9.31
CA ASN A 152 2.05 8.83 -8.87
C ASN A 152 0.69 9.21 -9.49
N SER A 153 0.57 9.05 -10.81
CA SER A 153 -0.64 9.39 -11.55
C SER A 153 -1.85 8.58 -11.11
N VAL A 154 -1.68 7.29 -10.82
CA VAL A 154 -2.76 6.42 -10.32
C VAL A 154 -3.17 6.83 -8.91
N LEU A 155 -2.22 7.08 -8.01
CA LEU A 155 -2.51 7.45 -6.63
C LEU A 155 -3.17 8.83 -6.53
N GLN A 156 -2.77 9.78 -7.38
CA GLN A 156 -3.42 11.09 -7.46
C GLN A 156 -4.90 10.96 -7.86
N LYS A 157 -5.20 10.13 -8.88
CA LYS A 157 -6.59 9.85 -9.29
C LYS A 157 -7.42 9.20 -8.18
N VAL A 158 -6.81 8.27 -7.43
CA VAL A 158 -7.47 7.66 -6.26
C VAL A 158 -7.81 8.74 -5.22
N TYR A 159 -6.88 9.63 -4.90
CA TYR A 159 -7.08 10.72 -3.96
C TYR A 159 -8.17 11.70 -4.42
N ASP A 160 -8.12 12.14 -5.67
CA ASP A 160 -9.09 13.10 -6.22
C ASP A 160 -10.52 12.53 -6.18
N ARG A 161 -10.68 11.24 -6.52
CA ARG A 161 -11.97 10.56 -6.47
C ARG A 161 -12.51 10.39 -5.05
N GLN A 162 -11.65 10.24 -4.04
CA GLN A 162 -12.09 10.21 -2.64
C GLN A 162 -12.60 11.56 -2.13
N ARG A 163 -12.15 12.67 -2.75
CA ARG A 163 -12.59 14.02 -2.40
C ARG A 163 -13.84 14.47 -3.13
N GLN A 164 -14.19 13.81 -4.24
CA GLN A 164 -15.44 14.10 -4.94
C GLN A 164 -16.60 13.47 -4.16
N PRO A 165 -17.68 14.23 -3.85
CA PRO A 165 -18.90 13.62 -3.35
C PRO A 165 -19.38 12.60 -4.39
N GLN A 166 -19.78 11.40 -3.94
CA GLN A 166 -20.37 10.41 -4.83
C GLN A 166 -21.66 11.01 -5.43
N VAL A 167 -21.57 11.52 -6.65
CA VAL A 167 -22.74 11.81 -7.46
C VAL A 167 -23.20 10.45 -7.98
N ASP A 168 -24.17 9.85 -7.31
CA ASP A 168 -24.77 8.59 -7.71
C ASP A 168 -25.21 8.68 -9.18
N SER A 169 -24.52 7.95 -10.06
CA SER A 169 -24.89 7.79 -11.46
C SER A 169 -26.05 6.79 -11.58
N ALA A 170 -27.17 7.12 -10.94
CA ALA A 170 -28.44 6.44 -11.09
C ALA A 170 -29.44 7.32 -11.85
N GLN A 171 -29.03 7.88 -12.99
CA GLN A 171 -29.95 8.40 -13.99
C GLN A 171 -29.37 8.14 -15.38
N THR A 172 -29.78 7.03 -16.00
CA THR A 172 -29.76 6.90 -17.46
C THR A 172 -31.22 6.81 -17.89
N PRO A 173 -31.72 7.69 -18.78
CA PRO A 173 -33.12 7.72 -19.17
C PRO A 173 -33.40 6.61 -20.20
N PRO A 174 -34.60 6.02 -20.26
CA PRO A 174 -35.06 5.34 -21.46
C PRO A 174 -35.66 6.37 -22.42
N ILE A 175 -35.06 6.45 -23.61
CA ILE A 175 -35.71 6.97 -24.81
C ILE A 175 -36.75 5.92 -25.21
N GLU A 176 -38.04 6.27 -25.26
CA GLU A 176 -38.97 5.57 -26.14
C GLU A 176 -40.07 6.48 -26.68
N THR A 177 -40.07 6.50 -28.01
CA THR A 177 -40.94 7.10 -29.01
C THR A 177 -42.42 6.78 -28.82
N THR A 178 -43.30 7.76 -28.97
CA THR A 178 -44.63 7.51 -29.55
C THR A 178 -45.02 8.69 -30.44
N LEU A 179 -44.64 8.57 -31.72
CA LEU A 179 -45.43 9.11 -32.80
C LEU A 179 -46.67 8.21 -32.88
N GLU A 180 -47.81 8.68 -32.39
CA GLU A 180 -49.10 8.13 -32.80
C GLU A 180 -50.05 9.29 -33.09
N SER A 181 -50.12 9.54 -34.40
CA SER A 181 -51.21 10.14 -35.15
C SER A 181 -52.59 9.99 -34.49
N ALA A 182 -53.20 11.13 -34.13
CA ALA A 182 -54.64 11.27 -34.10
C ALA A 182 -55.05 12.05 -35.36
N GLU A 183 -55.52 11.34 -36.38
CA GLU A 183 -56.38 11.91 -37.44
C GLU A 183 -57.87 11.90 -36.96
N PRO A 184 -58.88 12.24 -37.80
CA PRO A 184 -59.58 13.53 -37.81
C PRO A 184 -61.08 13.41 -37.50
N ASN A 185 -61.81 14.55 -37.58
CA ASN A 185 -63.26 14.79 -37.62
C ASN A 185 -63.83 15.53 -36.40
N SER A 186 -64.02 16.85 -36.51
CA SER A 186 -65.27 17.48 -36.96
C SER A 186 -65.16 19.00 -36.93
#